data_AF-A0A167RJJ0-F1
#
_entry.id   AF-A0A167RJJ0-F1
#
_cell.length_a   1.000
_cell.length_b   1.000
_cell.length_c   1.000
_cell.angle_alpha   90.00
_cell.angle_beta   90.00
_cell.angle_gamma   90.00
#
_symmetry.space_group_name_H-M   'P 1'
#
loop_
_entity.id
_entity.type
_entity.pdbx_description
1 polymer ?
#
loop_
_entity_poly.entity_id
_entity_poly.type
_entity_poly.pdbx_seq_one_letter_code
_entity_poly.pdbx_strand_id
1 'polypeptide(L)'
;MLFSAFIIIAVTASTVSGLAIKARDTCTYLCPPTDTAGEALVDGGPTEGVLACGYDLYPIGNGEEAFGTTCDYDLTTGAYYAGYGNCPSQASVTYSCPPYDSAGEALVDGGPTEGVLACGYDLYPIGNGEEAFGTTCDYDITTGAYYAGYGNCPSTAAC
;
A
#
# COMPACT_ATOMS: atom_id res chain seq x y z
N MET A 1 51.17 -46.04 31.95
CA MET A 1 50.31 -44.93 32.42
C MET A 1 49.70 -44.29 31.18
N LEU A 2 48.43 -44.61 30.90
CA LEU A 2 47.68 -44.05 29.76
C LEU A 2 47.10 -42.70 30.18
N PHE A 3 47.39 -41.63 29.42
CA PHE A 3 46.63 -40.39 29.50
C PHE A 3 45.70 -40.30 28.28
N SER A 4 44.40 -40.33 28.56
CA SER A 4 43.32 -40.13 27.59
C SER A 4 43.04 -38.63 27.49
N ALA A 5 43.12 -38.07 26.29
CA ALA A 5 42.78 -36.67 26.02
C ALA A 5 41.42 -36.62 25.31
N PHE A 6 40.41 -36.08 25.99
CA PHE A 6 39.11 -35.75 25.40
C PHE A 6 39.25 -34.44 24.61
N ILE A 7 39.04 -34.49 23.30
CA ILE A 7 38.91 -33.30 22.44
C ILE A 7 37.44 -32.90 22.44
N ILE A 8 37.13 -31.73 23.01
CA ILE A 8 35.80 -31.13 22.94
C ILE A 8 35.75 -30.26 21.67
N ILE A 9 34.98 -30.71 20.67
CA ILE A 9 34.69 -29.93 19.47
C ILE A 9 33.58 -28.94 19.81
N ALA A 10 33.92 -27.66 19.90
CA ALA A 10 32.95 -26.58 20.00
C ALA A 10 32.36 -26.30 18.61
N VAL A 11 31.11 -26.74 18.38
CA VAL A 11 30.33 -26.36 17.20
C VAL A 11 29.82 -24.95 17.42
N THR A 12 30.46 -23.96 16.79
CA THR A 12 29.93 -22.60 16.75
C THR A 12 28.75 -22.57 15.79
N ALA A 13 27.54 -22.40 16.34
CA ALA A 13 26.35 -22.13 15.57
C ALA A 13 26.50 -20.76 14.89
N SER A 14 26.75 -20.77 13.58
CA SER A 14 26.69 -19.58 12.74
C SER A 14 25.23 -19.18 12.62
N THR A 15 24.80 -18.17 13.38
CA THR A 15 23.51 -17.53 13.14
C THR A 15 23.58 -16.85 11.78
N VAL A 16 22.89 -17.44 10.79
CA VAL A 16 22.64 -16.78 9.52
C VAL A 16 21.67 -15.65 9.84
N SER A 17 22.17 -14.43 9.98
CA SER A 17 21.33 -13.25 9.95
C SER A 17 20.74 -13.19 8.56
N GLY A 18 19.55 -13.76 8.39
CA GLY A 18 18.72 -13.51 7.22
C GLY A 18 18.58 -12.01 7.12
N LEU A 19 19.17 -11.42 6.07
CA LEU A 19 18.76 -10.09 5.66
C LEU A 19 17.27 -10.21 5.36
N ALA A 20 16.44 -9.73 6.29
CA ALA A 20 15.10 -9.32 5.94
C ALA A 20 15.29 -8.28 4.84
N ILE A 21 15.03 -8.68 3.60
CA ILE A 21 14.70 -7.73 2.55
C ILE A 21 13.46 -7.05 3.10
N LYS A 22 13.67 -5.92 3.77
CA LYS A 22 12.60 -5.00 4.13
C LYS A 22 11.90 -4.75 2.81
N ALA A 23 10.71 -5.33 2.64
CA ALA A 23 9.86 -5.04 1.51
C ALA A 23 9.85 -3.52 1.40
N ARG A 24 10.38 -3.03 0.28
CA ARG A 24 10.41 -1.61 0.03
C ARG A 24 8.94 -1.30 -0.22
N ASP A 25 8.27 -0.75 0.80
CA ASP A 25 6.96 -0.09 0.72
C ASP A 25 6.99 0.78 -0.56
N THR A 26 6.42 0.26 -1.65
CA THR A 26 6.35 0.92 -2.96
C THR A 26 4.95 1.43 -3.11
N CYS A 27 4.62 2.42 -2.29
CA CYS A 27 3.31 3.04 -2.29
C CYS A 27 3.04 3.53 -3.71
N THR A 28 1.92 3.10 -4.29
CA THR A 28 1.50 3.62 -5.59
C THR A 28 0.72 4.90 -5.36
N TYR A 29 1.17 6.00 -5.96
CA TYR A 29 0.53 7.31 -5.85
C TYR A 29 -0.43 7.54 -7.02
N LEU A 30 -1.57 8.15 -6.72
CA LEU A 30 -2.62 8.54 -7.65
C LEU A 30 -2.97 10.01 -7.46
N CYS A 31 -3.51 10.62 -8.52
CA CYS A 31 -4.04 11.97 -8.43
C CYS A 31 -5.13 12.03 -7.36
N PRO A 32 -5.07 13.01 -6.43
CA PRO A 32 -6.18 13.26 -5.51
C PRO A 32 -7.49 13.44 -6.27
N PRO A 33 -8.62 12.91 -5.75
CA PRO A 33 -9.91 12.99 -6.44
C PRO A 33 -10.45 14.42 -6.53
N THR A 34 -10.01 15.29 -5.62
CA THR A 34 -10.35 16.72 -5.59
C THR A 34 -9.13 17.56 -5.26
N ASP A 35 -9.07 18.77 -5.80
CA ASP A 35 -8.09 19.76 -5.39
C ASP A 35 -8.44 20.40 -4.02
N THR A 36 -7.64 21.35 -3.54
CA THR A 36 -7.88 22.01 -2.25
C THR A 36 -9.05 23.00 -2.27
N ALA A 37 -9.53 23.40 -3.45
CA ALA A 37 -10.74 24.19 -3.64
C ALA A 37 -12.01 23.32 -3.73
N GLY A 38 -11.85 21.99 -3.85
CA GLY A 38 -12.94 21.03 -3.98
C GLY A 38 -13.31 20.72 -5.42
N GLU A 39 -12.52 21.17 -6.40
CA GLU A 39 -12.72 20.88 -7.81
C GLU A 39 -12.33 19.43 -8.12
N ALA A 40 -13.15 18.75 -8.91
CA ALA A 40 -12.95 17.34 -9.23
C ALA A 40 -11.77 17.14 -10.19
N LEU A 41 -11.07 16.01 -10.02
CA LEU A 41 -10.08 15.53 -10.97
C LEU A 41 -10.76 15.28 -12.33
N VAL A 42 -10.18 15.85 -13.37
CA VAL A 42 -10.67 15.69 -14.74
C VAL A 42 -9.77 14.73 -15.53
N ASP A 43 -8.47 14.91 -15.40
CA ASP A 43 -7.47 14.09 -16.08
C ASP A 43 -6.25 13.91 -15.20
N GLY A 44 -5.56 12.79 -15.34
CA GLY A 44 -4.31 12.59 -14.63
C GLY A 44 -3.67 11.23 -14.84
N GLY A 45 -2.35 11.19 -14.66
CA GLY A 45 -1.58 9.97 -14.79
C GLY A 45 -0.07 10.17 -14.72
N PRO A 46 0.68 9.06 -14.63
CA PRO A 46 2.13 9.10 -14.60
C PRO A 46 2.70 9.39 -16.00
N THR A 47 3.54 10.43 -16.09
CA THR A 47 4.30 10.81 -17.28
C THR A 47 5.74 11.09 -16.89
N GLU A 48 6.71 10.39 -17.47
CA GLU A 48 8.16 10.65 -17.29
C GLU A 48 8.64 10.73 -15.81
N GLY A 49 8.03 9.95 -14.90
CA GLY A 49 8.40 9.94 -13.47
C GLY A 49 7.69 11.00 -12.62
N VAL A 50 6.74 11.70 -13.22
CA VAL A 50 5.84 12.66 -12.58
C VAL A 50 4.42 12.13 -12.63
N LEU A 51 3.64 12.35 -11.58
CA LEU A 51 2.19 12.19 -11.60
C LEU A 51 1.57 13.56 -11.89
N ALA A 52 1.05 13.77 -13.09
CA ALA A 52 0.40 15.02 -13.49
C ALA A 52 -1.11 14.91 -13.33
N CYS A 53 -1.74 15.92 -12.74
CA CYS A 53 -3.15 15.95 -12.39
C CYS A 53 -3.79 17.27 -12.82
N GLY A 54 -4.87 17.21 -13.60
CA GLY A 54 -5.67 18.35 -14.04
C GLY A 54 -7.03 18.37 -13.36
N TYR A 55 -7.37 19.50 -12.77
CA TYR A 55 -8.66 19.72 -12.10
C TYR A 55 -9.36 20.92 -12.70
N ASP A 56 -10.68 20.81 -12.77
CA ASP A 56 -11.59 21.79 -13.39
C ASP A 56 -11.27 22.04 -14.88
N LEU A 57 -12.29 22.28 -15.70
CA LEU A 57 -12.11 22.66 -17.10
C LEU A 57 -12.93 23.91 -17.38
N TYR A 58 -12.26 24.95 -17.87
CA TYR A 58 -12.92 26.16 -18.32
C TYR A 58 -12.71 26.40 -19.82
N PRO A 59 -13.74 26.90 -20.52
CA PRO A 59 -13.63 27.22 -21.93
C PRO A 59 -12.74 28.46 -22.14
N ILE A 60 -11.77 28.35 -23.04
CA ILE A 60 -10.85 29.45 -23.40
C ILE A 60 -11.14 30.05 -24.79
N GLY A 61 -12.21 29.59 -25.45
CA GLY A 61 -12.65 30.07 -26.76
C GLY A 61 -12.36 29.07 -27.87
N ASN A 62 -13.01 29.24 -29.03
CA ASN A 62 -12.86 28.36 -30.20
C ASN A 62 -13.12 26.85 -29.95
N GLY A 63 -13.85 26.51 -28.89
CA GLY A 63 -14.10 25.12 -28.50
C GLY A 63 -12.94 24.46 -27.77
N GLU A 64 -11.94 25.23 -27.36
CA GLU A 64 -10.83 24.75 -26.52
C GLU A 64 -11.15 24.94 -25.04
N GLU A 65 -10.60 24.03 -24.22
CA GLU A 65 -10.71 24.01 -22.77
C GLU A 65 -9.31 24.05 -22.16
N ALA A 66 -9.19 24.65 -20.98
CA ALA A 66 -7.97 24.65 -20.19
C ALA A 66 -8.28 24.21 -18.77
N PHE A 67 -7.30 23.59 -18.12
CA PHE A 67 -7.41 23.19 -16.73
C PHE A 67 -7.39 24.41 -15.80
N GLY A 68 -8.31 24.44 -14.84
CA GLY A 68 -8.36 25.42 -13.75
C GLY A 68 -7.15 25.33 -12.82
N THR A 69 -6.76 24.09 -12.53
CA THR A 69 -5.65 23.72 -11.66
C THR A 69 -4.87 22.59 -12.34
N THR A 70 -3.55 22.67 -12.31
CA THR A 70 -2.67 21.55 -12.73
C THR A 70 -1.65 21.33 -11.63
N CYS A 71 -1.55 20.09 -11.16
CA CYS A 71 -0.69 19.69 -10.06
C CYS A 71 0.18 18.53 -10.48
N ASP A 72 1.49 18.70 -10.30
CA ASP A 72 2.45 17.67 -10.61
C ASP A 72 3.12 17.19 -9.32
N TYR A 73 3.15 15.87 -9.14
CA TYR A 73 3.71 15.21 -7.96
C TYR A 73 4.88 14.30 -8.34
N ASP A 74 5.85 14.17 -7.44
CA ASP A 74 6.91 13.19 -7.54
C ASP A 74 6.31 11.78 -7.41
N LEU A 75 6.51 10.95 -8.43
CA LEU A 75 5.87 9.63 -8.51
C LEU A 75 6.39 8.62 -7.46
N THR A 76 7.52 8.92 -6.81
CA THR A 76 8.14 8.03 -5.80
C THR A 76 7.74 8.39 -4.38
N THR A 77 7.48 9.67 -4.12
CA THR A 77 7.20 10.21 -2.78
C THR A 77 5.79 10.76 -2.63
N GLY A 78 5.07 10.95 -3.74
CA GLY A 78 3.78 11.62 -3.78
C GLY A 78 3.85 13.12 -3.49
N ALA A 79 5.04 13.68 -3.33
CA ALA A 79 5.21 15.09 -2.96
C ALA A 79 4.86 16.01 -4.12
N TYR A 80 4.04 17.02 -3.84
CA TYR A 80 3.81 18.10 -4.79
C TYR A 80 5.14 18.78 -5.15
N TYR A 81 5.42 18.93 -6.44
CA TYR A 81 6.66 19.58 -6.90
C TYR A 81 6.43 20.83 -7.76
N ALA A 82 5.39 20.86 -8.60
CA ALA A 82 5.08 22.00 -9.46
C ALA A 82 3.63 22.03 -9.91
N GLY A 83 3.18 23.16 -10.45
CA GLY A 83 1.83 23.36 -10.94
C GLY A 83 1.29 24.76 -10.71
N TYR A 84 -0.01 24.93 -10.88
CA TYR A 84 -0.75 26.16 -10.57
C TYR A 84 -2.16 25.82 -10.07
N GLY A 85 -2.78 26.78 -9.39
CA GLY A 85 -4.09 26.59 -8.76
C GLY A 85 -3.99 26.09 -7.32
N ASN A 86 -5.04 25.43 -6.84
CA ASN A 86 -5.16 24.99 -5.44
C ASN A 86 -4.74 23.53 -5.29
N CYS A 87 -3.44 23.24 -5.47
CA CYS A 87 -2.92 21.89 -5.40
C CYS A 87 -2.81 21.35 -3.96
N PRO A 88 -3.32 20.13 -3.70
CA PRO A 88 -2.96 19.36 -2.50
C PRO A 88 -1.45 19.24 -2.33
N SER A 89 -0.97 19.20 -1.09
CA SER A 89 0.47 19.08 -0.80
C SER A 89 1.04 17.69 -1.08
N GLN A 90 0.18 16.68 -1.17
CA GLN A 90 0.52 15.27 -1.38
C GLN A 90 -0.48 14.65 -2.36
N ALA A 91 0.01 13.74 -3.20
CA ALA A 91 -0.81 12.83 -3.98
C ALA A 91 -1.55 11.85 -3.06
N SER A 92 -2.60 11.22 -3.59
CA SER A 92 -3.28 10.13 -2.88
C SER A 92 -2.47 8.85 -2.94
N VAL A 93 -2.48 8.09 -1.85
CA VAL A 93 -1.82 6.79 -1.76
C VAL A 93 -2.85 5.70 -2.00
N THR A 94 -2.52 4.72 -2.84
CA THR A 94 -3.29 3.48 -2.97
C THR A 94 -2.77 2.47 -1.97
N TYR A 95 -3.65 2.04 -1.06
CA TYR A 95 -3.39 0.94 -0.15
C TYR A 95 -3.84 -0.39 -0.73
N SER A 96 -3.11 -1.44 -0.39
CA SER A 96 -3.35 -2.81 -0.81
C SER A 96 -3.22 -3.76 0.38
N CYS A 97 -3.86 -4.92 0.29
CA CYS A 97 -3.76 -5.91 1.36
C CYS A 97 -2.30 -6.35 1.54
N PRO A 98 -1.77 -6.35 2.78
CA PRO A 98 -0.45 -6.92 3.04
C PRO A 98 -0.36 -8.34 2.49
N PRO A 99 0.76 -8.75 1.87
CA PRO A 99 0.90 -10.08 1.26
C PRO A 99 0.89 -11.21 2.30
N TYR A 100 1.21 -10.88 3.56
CA TYR A 100 1.19 -11.79 4.68
C TYR A 100 0.59 -11.09 5.89
N ASP A 101 -0.06 -11.86 6.77
CA ASP A 101 -0.46 -11.35 8.08
C ASP A 101 0.73 -11.31 9.07
N SER A 102 0.48 -11.01 10.35
CA SER A 102 1.54 -10.92 11.37
C SER A 102 2.07 -12.28 11.86
N ALA A 103 1.40 -13.39 11.55
CA ALA A 103 1.89 -14.74 11.84
C ALA A 103 2.58 -15.39 10.61
N GLY A 104 2.47 -14.75 9.44
CA GLY A 104 3.18 -15.10 8.22
C GLY A 104 2.33 -15.89 7.23
N GLU A 105 1.02 -15.97 7.45
CA GLU A 105 0.06 -16.60 6.56
C GLU A 105 -0.18 -15.72 5.33
N ALA A 106 -0.21 -16.35 4.15
CA ALA A 106 -0.34 -15.62 2.88
C ALA A 106 -1.76 -15.08 2.66
N LEU A 107 -1.85 -13.92 2.01
CA LEU A 107 -3.10 -13.39 1.52
C LEU A 107 -3.76 -14.39 0.57
N VAL A 108 -5.03 -14.69 0.83
CA VAL A 108 -5.83 -15.59 -0.01
C VAL A 108 -6.80 -14.81 -0.87
N ASP A 109 -7.46 -13.82 -0.28
CA ASP A 109 -8.41 -12.95 -0.97
C ASP A 109 -8.35 -11.55 -0.34
N GLY A 110 -8.58 -10.53 -1.16
CA GLY A 110 -8.66 -9.18 -0.63
C GLY A 110 -8.91 -8.13 -1.69
N GLY A 111 -9.55 -7.05 -1.26
CA GLY A 111 -9.88 -5.95 -2.14
C GLY A 111 -10.72 -4.86 -1.51
N PRO A 112 -10.89 -3.74 -2.24
CA PRO A 112 -11.67 -2.61 -1.78
C PRO A 112 -13.17 -2.91 -1.85
N THR A 113 -13.89 -2.66 -0.75
CA THR A 113 -15.35 -2.76 -0.61
C THR A 113 -15.85 -1.57 0.20
N GLU A 114 -16.67 -0.69 -0.39
CA GLU A 114 -17.36 0.41 0.31
C GLU A 114 -16.46 1.29 1.21
N GLY A 115 -15.25 1.62 0.77
CA GLY A 115 -14.30 2.44 1.55
C GLY A 115 -13.44 1.66 2.55
N VAL A 116 -13.60 0.34 2.60
CA VAL A 116 -12.80 -0.58 3.40
C VAL A 116 -11.95 -1.43 2.46
N LEU A 117 -10.71 -1.70 2.85
CA LEU A 117 -9.86 -2.70 2.21
C LEU A 117 -9.93 -3.97 3.09
N ALA A 118 -10.69 -4.96 2.64
CA ALA A 118 -10.88 -6.22 3.36
C ALA A 118 -9.87 -7.27 2.88
N CYS A 119 -9.19 -7.93 3.81
CA CYS A 119 -8.10 -8.86 3.53
C CYS A 119 -8.29 -10.17 4.31
N GLY A 120 -8.37 -11.28 3.59
CA GLY A 120 -8.52 -12.63 4.13
C GLY A 120 -7.24 -13.44 4.00
N TYR A 121 -6.81 -14.03 5.11
CA TYR A 121 -5.64 -14.89 5.21
C TYR A 121 -6.04 -16.24 5.81
N ASP A 122 -5.23 -17.26 5.51
CA ASP A 122 -5.34 -18.61 6.05
C ASP A 122 -6.73 -19.26 5.82
N LEU A 123 -6.93 -19.88 4.66
CA LEU A 123 -8.22 -20.50 4.32
C LEU A 123 -8.26 -21.96 4.79
N TYR A 124 -9.28 -22.33 5.56
CA TYR A 124 -9.48 -23.71 6.01
C TYR A 124 -10.92 -24.22 5.83
N PRO A 125 -11.11 -25.53 5.61
CA PRO A 125 -12.43 -26.12 5.43
C PRO A 125 -13.18 -26.19 6.77
N ILE A 126 -14.44 -25.78 6.77
CA ILE A 126 -15.35 -25.84 7.95
C ILE A 126 -16.43 -26.92 7.81
N GLY A 127 -16.38 -27.72 6.74
CA GLY A 127 -17.31 -28.81 6.46
C GLY A 127 -18.30 -28.47 5.35
N ASN A 128 -18.99 -29.49 4.82
CA ASN A 128 -19.97 -29.34 3.72
C ASN A 128 -19.45 -28.65 2.44
N GLY A 129 -18.13 -28.63 2.23
CA GLY A 129 -17.51 -27.93 1.09
C GLY A 129 -17.39 -26.41 1.29
N GLU A 130 -17.62 -25.92 2.50
CA GLU A 130 -17.42 -24.52 2.86
C GLU A 130 -16.01 -24.29 3.42
N GLU A 131 -15.51 -23.09 3.17
CA GLU A 131 -14.21 -22.61 3.61
C GLU A 131 -14.39 -21.33 4.43
N ALA A 132 -13.52 -21.13 5.41
CA ALA A 132 -13.48 -19.91 6.21
C ALA A 132 -12.05 -19.37 6.25
N PHE A 133 -11.93 -18.06 6.35
CA PHE A 133 -10.67 -17.42 6.67
C PHE A 133 -10.37 -17.60 8.17
N GLY A 134 -9.10 -17.83 8.50
CA GLY A 134 -8.58 -17.84 9.87
C GLY A 134 -8.20 -16.47 10.38
N THR A 135 -7.87 -15.57 9.45
CA THR A 135 -7.64 -14.16 9.74
C THR A 135 -8.40 -13.32 8.72
N THR A 136 -9.13 -12.31 9.19
CA THR A 136 -9.72 -11.28 8.33
C THR A 136 -9.37 -9.92 8.90
N CYS A 137 -8.84 -9.04 8.07
CA CYS A 137 -8.36 -7.72 8.45
C CYS A 137 -8.98 -6.67 7.54
N ASP A 138 -9.66 -5.72 8.16
CA ASP A 138 -10.29 -4.59 7.49
C ASP A 138 -9.47 -3.34 7.76
N TYR A 139 -9.07 -2.65 6.70
CA TYR A 139 -8.34 -1.39 6.76
C TYR A 139 -9.16 -0.27 6.16
N ASP A 140 -9.00 0.94 6.68
CA ASP A 140 -9.47 2.14 6.01
C ASP A 140 -8.73 2.29 4.68
N ILE A 141 -9.47 2.36 3.57
CA ILE A 141 -8.87 2.39 2.23
C ILE A 141 -8.06 3.67 1.96
N THR A 142 -8.36 4.75 2.69
CA THR A 142 -7.80 6.08 2.44
C THR A 142 -6.52 6.32 3.22
N THR A 143 -6.40 5.71 4.40
CA THR A 143 -5.27 5.89 5.32
C THR A 143 -4.46 4.62 5.52
N GLY A 144 -4.96 3.46 5.07
CA GLY A 144 -4.37 2.15 5.32
C GLY A 144 -4.42 1.73 6.79
N ALA A 145 -5.10 2.49 7.65
CA ALA A 145 -5.17 2.20 9.07
C ALA A 145 -6.03 0.97 9.33
N TYR A 146 -5.58 0.08 10.20
CA TYR A 146 -6.41 -1.05 10.64
C TYR A 146 -7.67 -0.54 11.35
N TYR A 147 -8.83 -1.07 10.94
CA TYR A 147 -10.15 -0.69 11.43
C TYR A 147 -10.77 -1.81 12.29
N ALA A 148 -10.83 -3.05 11.77
CA ALA A 148 -11.49 -4.18 12.43
C ALA A 148 -11.00 -5.52 11.88
N GLY A 149 -11.36 -6.63 12.54
CA GLY A 149 -10.99 -7.96 12.09
C GLY A 149 -10.81 -8.98 13.22
N TYR A 150 -10.31 -10.15 12.85
CA TYR A 150 -9.91 -11.22 13.77
C TYR A 150 -8.65 -11.92 13.25
N GLY A 151 -7.92 -12.57 14.16
CA GLY A 151 -6.65 -13.22 13.84
C GLY A 151 -5.45 -12.28 14.00
N ASN A 152 -4.35 -12.58 13.30
CA ASN A 152 -3.06 -11.90 13.45
C ASN A 152 -2.89 -10.75 12.46
N CYS A 153 -3.77 -9.75 12.51
CA CYS A 153 -3.75 -8.66 11.54
C CYS A 153 -2.52 -7.74 11.67
N PRO A 154 -1.85 -7.41 10.55
CA PRO A 154 -0.93 -6.27 10.48
C PRO A 154 -1.58 -4.98 10.97
N SER A 155 -0.80 -4.08 11.57
CA SER A 155 -1.31 -2.80 12.08
C SER A 155 -1.70 -1.79 11.00
N THR A 156 -1.20 -2.01 9.77
CA THR A 156 -1.42 -1.14 8.62
C THR A 156 -1.47 -1.96 7.34
N ALA A 157 -2.28 -1.53 6.38
CA ALA A 157 -2.26 -2.02 5.01
C ALA A 157 -0.91 -1.71 4.33
N ALA A 158 -0.63 -2.41 3.24
CA ALA A 158 0.57 -2.15 2.46
C ALA A 158 0.35 -0.97 1.51
N CYS A 159 1.32 -0.07 1.50
CA CYS A 159 1.68 0.71 0.33
C CYS A 159 3.19 0.48 0.18
#